data_AF-A0A022QS08-F1
#
_entry.id   AF-A0A022QS08-F1
#
_cell.length_a   1.000
_cell.length_b   1.000
_cell.length_c   1.000
_cell.angle_alpha   90.00
_cell.angle_beta   90.00
_cell.angle_gamma   90.00
#
_symmetry.space_group_name_H-M   'P 1'
#
loop_
_entity.id
_entity.type
_entity.pdbx_description
1 polymer ?
#
loop_
_entity_poly.entity_id
_entity_poly.type
_entity_poly.pdbx_seq_one_letter_code
_entity_poly.pdbx_strand_id
1 'polypeptide(L)'
;MWSLDSLDAFLLAASKACCSPIALFIQIQGFVICLLLAFGWALASYVRSKEIRRLKESIKGGNNFAFLSYDINDLEHSSQLNLPRVSIVMPLKGFGEHNLHNWRTQITSLYGGPLEYLFVVESTEDPAYHAVKRLLSDFKDEVDAKIIVAGLSTTCSQKIHNQLVGVERMHKDSKYVLFLDDDVRLHPGSIGALTAEMEKNPDIFIQTGYPLDLPSGSLGSYCIYEYHMPCSMGFATGGKTFFLWGGCMMFFELQMQADDFRTNRHGVVSELRDGGYSDDMTLAAIAGAHKRLITSPPVAVFPHPLASDLTFPRYWNYLRKQTFVLESYTTKVNWIMNRALFSTHCYLSWGFIAPYLMSAIHVAAALRCYFKGYSVDEATFPFTGMLLACCLATCTLIELFSMSNLTRIEVKLCNLLSPEAPPLSLAYYNWSLIFVAMLVDNFLYPISAMRSHFSQSINWSGIRYHLQDGKISKIERSKGKGPKYTDLGGKHLYGKKGSPNNYSFLRSLSRSYVEWRQPKKYDL
;
A
#
# COMPACT_ATOMS: atom_id res chain seq x y z
N MET A 1 12.80 44.94 -13.15
CA MET A 1 11.42 44.58 -13.55
C MET A 1 11.45 44.22 -15.02
N TRP A 2 11.10 42.99 -15.39
CA TRP A 2 10.90 42.65 -16.80
C TRP A 2 9.67 43.41 -17.32
N SER A 3 9.77 44.08 -18.47
CA SER A 3 8.60 44.68 -19.12
C SER A 3 7.66 43.57 -19.57
N LEU A 4 6.34 43.81 -19.58
CA LEU A 4 5.37 42.80 -20.01
C LEU A 4 5.63 42.30 -21.44
N ASP A 5 6.21 43.15 -22.30
CA ASP A 5 6.59 42.77 -23.67
C ASP A 5 7.78 41.81 -23.72
N SER A 6 8.75 41.95 -22.80
CA SER A 6 9.88 41.02 -22.69
C SER A 6 9.45 39.62 -22.23
N LEU A 7 8.44 39.55 -21.35
CA LEU A 7 7.84 38.30 -20.91
C LEU A 7 7.08 37.60 -22.05
N ASP A 8 6.35 38.36 -22.87
CA ASP A 8 5.59 37.81 -23.99
C ASP A 8 6.50 37.24 -25.08
N ALA A 9 7.57 37.97 -25.42
CA ALA A 9 8.58 37.48 -26.35
C ALA A 9 9.25 36.20 -25.85
N PHE A 10 9.55 36.12 -24.55
CA PHE A 10 10.10 34.92 -23.92
C PHE A 10 9.11 33.74 -23.99
N LEU A 11 7.84 33.92 -23.61
CA LEU A 11 6.84 32.86 -23.63
C LEU A 11 6.57 32.32 -25.04
N LEU A 12 6.56 33.19 -26.05
CA LEU A 12 6.40 32.79 -27.44
C LEU A 12 7.62 32.02 -27.96
N ALA A 13 8.83 32.48 -27.64
CA ALA A 13 10.06 31.78 -27.98
C ALA A 13 10.14 30.41 -27.28
N ALA A 14 9.77 30.34 -26.00
CA ALA A 14 9.72 29.10 -25.23
C ALA A 14 8.68 28.13 -25.80
N SER A 15 7.47 28.61 -26.09
CA SER A 15 6.41 27.82 -26.73
C SER A 15 6.88 27.26 -28.08
N LYS A 16 7.59 28.06 -28.89
CA LYS A 16 8.19 27.61 -30.15
C LYS A 16 9.27 26.54 -29.94
N ALA A 17 10.12 26.69 -28.92
CA ALA A 17 11.14 25.69 -28.57
C ALA A 17 10.50 24.36 -28.12
N CYS A 18 9.37 24.43 -27.40
CA CYS A 18 8.55 23.28 -27.02
C CYS A 18 7.88 22.56 -28.22
N CYS A 19 7.90 23.15 -29.42
CA CYS A 19 7.48 22.51 -30.67
C CYS A 19 8.65 21.93 -31.49
N SER A 20 9.88 21.92 -30.96
CA SER A 20 11.02 21.27 -31.63
C SER A 20 10.84 19.74 -31.72
N PRO A 21 11.52 19.04 -32.65
CA PRO A 21 11.40 17.58 -32.78
C PRO A 21 11.67 16.81 -31.48
N ILE A 22 12.65 17.26 -30.68
CA ILE A 22 12.98 16.65 -29.39
C ILE A 22 11.85 16.90 -28.37
N ALA A 23 11.31 18.11 -28.32
CA ALA A 23 10.21 18.42 -27.41
C ALA A 23 8.91 17.70 -27.80
N LEU A 24 8.63 17.54 -29.10
CA LEU A 24 7.52 16.72 -29.58
C LEU A 24 7.68 15.26 -29.17
N PHE A 25 8.88 14.70 -29.27
CA PHE A 25 9.17 13.36 -28.79
C PHE A 25 8.86 13.20 -27.30
N ILE A 26 9.30 14.13 -26.46
CA ILE A 26 9.03 14.12 -25.01
C ILE A 26 7.52 14.22 -24.72
N GLN A 27 6.79 15.08 -25.43
CA GLN A 27 5.34 15.20 -25.25
C GLN A 27 4.59 13.94 -25.67
N ILE A 28 4.93 13.36 -26.83
CA ILE A 28 4.35 12.09 -27.30
C ILE A 28 4.63 10.97 -26.31
N GLN A 29 5.86 10.89 -25.77
CA GLN A 29 6.20 9.94 -24.73
C GLN A 29 5.29 10.11 -23.51
N GLY A 30 5.06 11.33 -23.05
CA GLY A 30 4.11 11.61 -21.97
C GLY A 30 2.71 11.08 -22.25
N PHE A 31 2.19 11.30 -23.47
CA PHE A 31 0.88 10.79 -23.87
C PHE A 31 0.83 9.26 -23.80
N VAL A 32 1.89 8.60 -24.28
CA VAL A 32 2.03 7.14 -24.23
C VAL A 32 2.06 6.66 -22.78
N ILE A 33 2.77 7.35 -21.87
CA ILE A 33 2.80 6.99 -20.44
C ILE A 33 1.38 7.06 -19.85
N CYS A 34 0.67 8.18 -20.02
CA CYS A 34 -0.72 8.33 -19.54
C CYS A 34 -1.63 7.22 -20.06
N LEU A 35 -1.56 6.91 -21.36
CA LEU A 35 -2.42 5.91 -21.99
C LEU A 35 -2.06 4.48 -21.56
N LEU A 36 -0.79 4.17 -21.33
CA LEU A 36 -0.36 2.87 -20.80
C LEU A 36 -0.82 2.68 -19.35
N LEU A 37 -0.71 3.70 -18.50
CA LEU A 37 -1.26 3.68 -17.14
C LEU A 37 -2.77 3.48 -17.16
N ALA A 38 -3.48 4.26 -17.99
CA ALA A 38 -4.92 4.13 -18.16
C ALA A 38 -5.33 2.72 -18.59
N PHE A 39 -4.62 2.13 -19.55
CA PHE A 39 -4.88 0.78 -20.03
C PHE A 39 -4.62 -0.27 -18.94
N GLY A 40 -3.51 -0.16 -18.22
CA GLY A 40 -3.18 -1.09 -17.14
C GLY A 40 -4.21 -1.05 -16.00
N TRP A 41 -4.68 0.13 -15.60
CA TRP A 41 -5.77 0.24 -14.62
C TRP A 41 -7.12 -0.29 -15.14
N ALA A 42 -7.39 -0.17 -16.44
CA ALA A 42 -8.59 -0.75 -17.04
C ALA A 42 -8.54 -2.29 -16.99
N LEU A 43 -7.38 -2.90 -17.28
CA LEU A 43 -7.16 -4.35 -17.15
C LEU A 43 -7.28 -4.81 -15.69
N ALA A 44 -6.63 -4.11 -14.76
CA ALA A 44 -6.76 -4.37 -13.32
C ALA A 44 -8.22 -4.32 -12.86
N SER A 45 -8.97 -3.32 -13.35
CA SER A 45 -10.39 -3.16 -13.05
C SER A 45 -11.23 -4.32 -13.61
N TYR A 46 -10.89 -4.81 -14.80
CA TYR A 46 -11.53 -5.98 -15.40
C TYR A 46 -11.34 -7.24 -14.55
N VAL A 47 -10.10 -7.51 -14.09
CA VAL A 47 -9.79 -8.67 -13.24
C VAL A 47 -10.62 -8.65 -11.96
N ARG A 48 -10.64 -7.51 -11.24
CA ARG A 48 -11.42 -7.39 -10.00
C ARG A 48 -12.93 -7.36 -10.25
N SER A 49 -13.38 -6.80 -11.37
CA SER A 49 -14.80 -6.82 -11.76
C SER A 49 -15.30 -8.24 -12.03
N LYS A 50 -14.45 -9.09 -12.64
CA LYS A 50 -14.75 -10.52 -12.82
C LYS A 50 -14.96 -11.20 -11.47
N GLU A 51 -14.14 -10.90 -10.47
CA GLU A 51 -14.28 -11.46 -9.13
C GLU A 51 -15.54 -10.99 -8.40
N ILE A 52 -15.86 -9.69 -8.51
CA ILE A 52 -17.13 -9.15 -8.00
C ILE A 52 -18.32 -9.85 -8.63
N ARG A 53 -18.28 -10.12 -9.94
CA ARG A 53 -19.35 -10.83 -10.63
C ARG A 53 -19.48 -12.25 -10.09
N ARG A 54 -18.38 -12.97 -9.92
CA ARG A 54 -18.34 -14.32 -9.36
C ARG A 54 -18.94 -14.37 -7.95
N LEU A 55 -18.56 -13.43 -7.08
CA LEU A 55 -19.15 -13.30 -5.73
C LEU A 55 -20.65 -13.07 -5.78
N LYS A 56 -21.10 -12.14 -6.64
CA LYS A 56 -22.53 -11.84 -6.79
C LYS A 56 -23.35 -12.99 -7.36
N GLU A 57 -22.79 -13.74 -8.31
CA GLU A 57 -23.42 -14.94 -8.87
C GLU A 57 -23.56 -16.03 -7.81
N SER A 58 -22.53 -16.25 -6.98
CA SER A 58 -22.58 -17.20 -5.85
C SER A 58 -23.65 -16.80 -4.82
N ILE A 59 -23.74 -15.51 -4.46
CA ILE A 59 -24.79 -14.99 -3.57
C ILE A 59 -26.20 -15.20 -4.17
N LYS A 60 -26.38 -14.90 -5.46
CA LYS A 60 -27.66 -15.14 -6.16
C LYS A 60 -28.01 -16.63 -6.24
N GLY A 61 -27.02 -17.50 -6.30
CA GLY A 61 -27.16 -18.95 -6.23
C GLY A 61 -27.50 -19.50 -4.84
N GLY A 62 -27.62 -18.64 -3.83
CA GLY A 62 -28.01 -19.02 -2.46
C GLY A 62 -26.86 -19.04 -1.45
N ASN A 63 -25.61 -18.80 -1.87
CA ASN A 63 -24.46 -18.75 -0.96
C ASN A 63 -24.25 -17.33 -0.39
N ASN A 64 -24.90 -17.02 0.72
CA ASN A 64 -24.72 -15.75 1.43
C ASN A 64 -23.31 -15.56 2.02
N PHE A 65 -22.51 -16.64 2.09
CA PHE A 65 -21.14 -16.65 2.60
C PHE A 65 -20.09 -16.65 1.49
N ALA A 66 -20.44 -16.22 0.27
CA ALA A 66 -19.52 -16.13 -0.87
C ALA A 66 -18.24 -15.33 -0.58
N PHE A 67 -18.28 -14.41 0.40
CA PHE A 67 -17.12 -13.64 0.86
C PHE A 67 -16.11 -14.45 1.69
N LEU A 68 -16.47 -15.66 2.13
CA LEU A 68 -15.61 -16.62 2.84
C LEU A 68 -15.16 -17.75 1.91
N SER A 69 -16.10 -18.39 1.23
CA SER A 69 -15.81 -19.40 0.20
C SER A 69 -16.84 -19.36 -0.93
N TYR A 70 -16.38 -19.67 -2.14
CA TYR A 70 -17.24 -19.81 -3.32
C TYR A 70 -18.18 -21.01 -3.24
N ASP A 71 -17.70 -22.12 -2.68
CA ASP A 71 -18.49 -23.31 -2.41
C ASP A 71 -18.88 -23.31 -0.92
N ILE A 72 -20.19 -23.33 -0.66
CA ILE A 72 -20.70 -23.33 0.72
C ILE A 72 -20.37 -24.63 1.45
N ASN A 73 -20.16 -25.74 0.72
CA ASN A 73 -19.78 -27.02 1.30
C ASN A 73 -18.36 -27.00 1.87
N ASP A 74 -17.51 -26.07 1.41
CA ASP A 74 -16.20 -25.88 2.02
C ASP A 74 -16.33 -25.44 3.47
N LEU A 75 -17.42 -24.77 3.85
CA LEU A 75 -17.67 -24.30 5.22
C LEU A 75 -18.22 -25.40 6.15
N GLU A 76 -18.48 -26.60 5.64
CA GLU A 76 -18.88 -27.74 6.47
C GLU A 76 -17.74 -28.13 7.43
N HIS A 77 -18.13 -28.63 8.61
CA HIS A 77 -17.16 -29.01 9.65
C HIS A 77 -16.13 -30.04 9.16
N SER A 78 -16.55 -31.02 8.35
CA SER A 78 -15.69 -32.03 7.73
C SER A 78 -14.59 -31.41 6.88
N SER A 79 -14.91 -30.39 6.09
CA SER A 79 -13.97 -29.64 5.25
C SER A 79 -13.04 -28.78 6.11
N GLN A 80 -13.59 -28.06 7.08
CA GLN A 80 -12.84 -27.16 7.96
C GLN A 80 -11.84 -27.88 8.87
N LEU A 81 -12.14 -29.12 9.31
CA LEU A 81 -11.22 -29.94 10.12
C LEU A 81 -9.89 -30.26 9.40
N ASN A 82 -9.90 -30.32 8.08
CA ASN A 82 -8.73 -30.62 7.27
C ASN A 82 -7.92 -29.36 6.92
N LEU A 83 -8.37 -28.18 7.35
CA LEU A 83 -7.67 -26.95 7.08
C LEU A 83 -6.35 -26.88 7.88
N PRO A 84 -5.28 -26.41 7.22
CA PRO A 84 -3.98 -26.34 7.85
C PRO A 84 -3.89 -25.27 8.93
N ARG A 85 -2.94 -25.43 9.84
CA ARG A 85 -2.64 -24.39 10.83
C ARG A 85 -1.88 -23.23 10.18
N VAL A 86 -2.31 -22.01 10.50
CA VAL A 86 -1.64 -20.77 10.06
C VAL A 86 -1.14 -19.98 11.27
N SER A 87 0.13 -19.58 11.24
CA SER A 87 0.72 -18.66 12.20
C SER A 87 0.75 -17.25 11.66
N ILE A 88 0.16 -16.30 12.37
CA ILE A 88 0.17 -14.89 11.99
C ILE A 88 1.23 -14.18 12.81
N VAL A 89 2.25 -13.63 12.15
CA VAL A 89 3.32 -12.85 12.78
C VAL A 89 3.14 -11.38 12.44
N MET A 90 2.86 -10.57 13.46
CA MET A 90 2.63 -9.13 13.34
C MET A 90 3.81 -8.36 13.95
N PRO A 91 4.78 -7.91 13.14
CA PRO A 91 5.87 -7.07 13.63
C PRO A 91 5.36 -5.66 13.97
N LEU A 92 5.36 -5.30 15.24
CA LEU A 92 4.82 -4.03 15.72
C LEU A 92 5.92 -3.04 16.12
N LYS A 93 5.65 -1.75 15.88
CA LYS A 93 6.48 -0.64 16.37
C LYS A 93 5.65 0.63 16.58
N GLY A 94 5.51 1.05 17.83
CA GLY A 94 4.74 2.25 18.17
C GLY A 94 3.23 2.01 18.16
N PHE A 95 2.43 3.09 18.21
CA PHE A 95 0.97 2.98 18.24
C PHE A 95 0.32 4.11 17.44
N GLY A 96 -0.42 3.76 16.40
CA GLY A 96 -1.15 4.69 15.53
C GLY A 96 -2.64 4.83 15.86
N GLU A 97 -3.29 5.81 15.24
CA GLU A 97 -4.73 6.11 15.42
C GLU A 97 -5.64 4.94 15.06
N HIS A 98 -5.29 4.16 14.03
CA HIS A 98 -6.13 3.08 13.49
C HIS A 98 -5.73 1.68 13.94
N ASN A 99 -4.57 1.53 14.60
CA ASN A 99 -3.98 0.22 14.94
C ASN A 99 -4.93 -0.68 15.72
N LEU A 100 -5.62 -0.17 16.74
CA LEU A 100 -6.50 -0.99 17.59
C LEU A 100 -7.68 -1.57 16.79
N HIS A 101 -8.24 -0.80 15.87
CA HIS A 101 -9.30 -1.27 14.98
C HIS A 101 -8.75 -2.29 13.97
N ASN A 102 -7.60 -2.00 13.36
CA ASN A 102 -6.94 -2.90 12.41
C ASN A 102 -6.61 -4.25 13.06
N TRP A 103 -5.95 -4.25 14.22
CA TRP A 103 -5.62 -5.46 14.97
C TRP A 103 -6.85 -6.27 15.34
N ARG A 104 -7.97 -5.61 15.68
CA ARG A 104 -9.23 -6.32 15.91
C ARG A 104 -9.68 -7.04 14.64
N THR A 105 -9.66 -6.40 13.47
CA THR A 105 -10.02 -7.08 12.20
C THR A 105 -9.07 -8.22 11.85
N GLN A 106 -7.81 -8.14 12.25
CA GLN A 106 -6.80 -9.17 11.99
C GLN A 106 -7.02 -10.41 12.87
N ILE A 107 -7.39 -10.26 14.14
CA ILE A 107 -7.60 -11.40 15.07
C ILE A 107 -8.99 -12.05 14.97
N THR A 108 -9.98 -11.35 14.40
CA THR A 108 -11.34 -11.86 14.22
C THR A 108 -11.56 -12.48 12.84
N SER A 109 -10.57 -13.19 12.30
CA SER A 109 -10.73 -13.93 11.04
C SER A 109 -11.79 -15.04 11.17
N LEU A 110 -12.52 -15.31 10.09
CA LEU A 110 -13.50 -16.40 10.00
C LEU A 110 -12.92 -17.65 9.30
N TYR A 111 -11.59 -17.80 9.32
CA TYR A 111 -10.94 -19.03 8.88
C TYR A 111 -11.20 -20.15 9.90
N GLY A 112 -11.71 -21.30 9.47
CA GLY A 112 -12.07 -22.39 10.39
C GLY A 112 -10.94 -23.35 10.74
N GLY A 113 -9.76 -23.20 10.14
CA GLY A 113 -8.56 -23.94 10.54
C GLY A 113 -7.89 -23.32 11.78
N PRO A 114 -6.91 -24.02 12.39
CA PRO A 114 -6.24 -23.52 13.59
C PRO A 114 -5.40 -22.26 13.31
N LEU A 115 -5.61 -21.22 14.10
CA LEU A 115 -4.85 -19.97 14.02
C LEU A 115 -4.05 -19.73 15.30
N GLU A 116 -2.86 -19.14 15.17
CA GLU A 116 -2.19 -18.47 16.29
C GLU A 116 -1.68 -17.09 15.87
N TYR A 117 -1.78 -16.12 16.77
CA TYR A 117 -1.40 -14.73 16.53
C TYR A 117 -0.21 -14.33 17.40
N LEU A 118 0.90 -13.95 16.77
CA LEU A 118 2.13 -13.51 17.41
C LEU A 118 2.32 -12.02 17.18
N PHE A 119 2.02 -11.23 18.21
CA PHE A 119 2.31 -9.80 18.22
C PHE A 119 3.74 -9.58 18.68
N VAL A 120 4.63 -9.20 17.76
CA VAL A 120 6.06 -9.13 18.04
C VAL A 120 6.53 -7.68 18.19
N VAL A 121 6.98 -7.32 19.38
CA VAL A 121 7.52 -5.99 19.71
C VAL A 121 9.00 -6.07 20.04
N GLU A 122 9.74 -4.96 19.92
CA GLU A 122 11.15 -4.93 20.29
C GLU A 122 11.38 -4.97 21.81
N SER A 123 10.45 -4.43 22.61
CA SER A 123 10.59 -4.27 24.07
C SER A 123 9.22 -4.08 24.75
N THR A 124 9.19 -4.23 26.07
CA THR A 124 7.99 -3.94 26.88
C THR A 124 7.65 -2.46 26.96
N GLU A 125 8.63 -1.59 26.68
CA GLU A 125 8.48 -0.14 26.66
C GLU A 125 7.88 0.37 25.34
N ASP A 126 7.75 -0.49 24.32
CA ASP A 126 7.12 -0.11 23.07
C ASP A 126 5.63 0.24 23.30
N PRO A 127 5.13 1.40 22.80
CA PRO A 127 3.72 1.77 22.95
C PRO A 127 2.72 0.70 22.48
N ALA A 128 3.09 -0.13 21.50
CA ALA A 128 2.27 -1.25 21.04
C ALA A 128 1.99 -2.27 22.14
N TYR A 129 2.97 -2.56 23.01
CA TYR A 129 2.91 -3.66 23.98
C TYR A 129 1.68 -3.55 24.90
N HIS A 130 1.48 -2.38 25.51
CA HIS A 130 0.36 -2.15 26.41
C HIS A 130 -0.99 -2.09 25.67
N ALA A 131 -1.01 -1.59 24.44
CA ALA A 131 -2.22 -1.54 23.64
C ALA A 131 -2.68 -2.94 23.23
N VAL A 132 -1.76 -3.79 22.77
CA VAL A 132 -2.05 -5.20 22.45
C VAL A 132 -2.44 -5.96 23.71
N LYS A 133 -1.75 -5.76 24.84
CA LYS A 133 -2.11 -6.45 26.10
C LYS A 133 -3.56 -6.19 26.52
N ARG A 134 -4.07 -4.97 26.30
CA ARG A 134 -5.49 -4.64 26.53
C ARG A 134 -6.41 -5.26 25.47
N LEU A 135 -6.01 -5.26 24.20
CA LEU A 135 -6.78 -5.92 23.16
C LEU A 135 -6.95 -7.42 23.47
N LEU A 136 -5.87 -8.11 23.85
CA LEU A 136 -5.91 -9.54 24.14
C LEU A 136 -6.68 -9.89 25.42
N SER A 137 -6.83 -8.96 26.36
CA SER A 137 -7.72 -9.19 27.51
C SER A 137 -9.20 -9.20 27.11
N ASP A 138 -9.57 -8.48 26.06
CA ASP A 138 -10.96 -8.44 25.57
C ASP A 138 -11.36 -9.73 24.82
N PHE A 139 -10.39 -10.46 24.27
CA PHE A 139 -10.58 -11.71 23.50
C PHE A 139 -9.97 -12.92 24.20
N LYS A 140 -9.84 -12.85 25.52
CA LYS A 140 -9.24 -13.93 26.30
C LYS A 140 -10.07 -15.20 26.12
N ASP A 141 -9.37 -16.32 25.88
CA ASP A 141 -9.97 -17.64 25.64
C ASP A 141 -10.75 -17.77 24.31
N GLU A 142 -10.91 -16.69 23.54
CA GLU A 142 -11.54 -16.70 22.21
C GLU A 142 -10.51 -16.85 21.06
N VAL A 143 -9.31 -16.29 21.24
CA VAL A 143 -8.24 -16.33 20.24
C VAL A 143 -6.93 -16.83 20.86
N ASP A 144 -6.20 -17.69 20.13
CA ASP A 144 -4.83 -18.07 20.49
C ASP A 144 -3.89 -16.95 20.07
N ALA A 145 -3.60 -16.03 21.00
CA ALA A 145 -2.78 -14.86 20.73
C ALA A 145 -1.77 -14.61 21.85
N LYS A 146 -0.54 -14.26 21.47
CA LYS A 146 0.56 -14.00 22.40
C LYS A 146 1.40 -12.80 21.97
N ILE A 147 1.96 -12.12 22.96
CA ILE A 147 2.91 -11.03 22.74
C ILE A 147 4.33 -11.58 22.89
N ILE A 148 5.17 -11.37 21.89
CA ILE A 148 6.58 -11.78 21.85
C ILE A 148 7.45 -10.53 21.93
N VAL A 149 8.42 -10.53 22.85
CA VAL A 149 9.44 -9.49 22.93
C VAL A 149 10.69 -9.98 22.21
N ALA A 150 10.95 -9.45 21.02
CA ALA A 150 12.05 -9.87 20.15
C ALA A 150 13.42 -9.28 20.52
N GLY A 151 13.44 -8.22 21.32
CA GLY A 151 14.65 -7.46 21.58
C GLY A 151 15.03 -6.54 20.41
N LEU A 152 16.18 -5.90 20.52
CA LEU A 152 16.66 -4.93 19.55
C LEU A 152 17.42 -5.61 18.41
N SER A 153 17.13 -5.23 17.17
CA SER A 153 17.89 -5.68 16.00
C SER A 153 19.32 -5.14 16.00
N THR A 154 20.26 -5.95 15.50
CA THR A 154 21.68 -5.60 15.39
C THR A 154 22.19 -5.62 13.95
N THR A 155 21.68 -6.52 13.12
CA THR A 155 22.17 -6.75 11.74
C THR A 155 21.15 -6.41 10.66
N CYS A 156 19.86 -6.34 10.98
CA CYS A 156 18.77 -6.07 10.03
C CYS A 156 17.79 -5.01 10.58
N SER A 157 16.77 -4.64 9.79
CA SER A 157 15.73 -3.73 10.24
C SER A 157 14.96 -4.32 11.43
N GLN A 158 14.42 -3.46 12.29
CA GLN A 158 13.65 -3.93 13.45
C GLN A 158 12.40 -4.72 13.03
N LYS A 159 11.78 -4.36 11.89
CA LYS A 159 10.65 -5.12 11.32
C LYS A 159 11.08 -6.55 10.98
N ILE A 160 12.16 -6.71 10.21
CA ILE A 160 12.69 -8.03 9.83
C ILE A 160 13.09 -8.84 11.06
N HIS A 161 13.79 -8.21 12.03
CA HIS A 161 14.16 -8.89 13.28
C HIS A 161 12.94 -9.44 14.02
N ASN A 162 11.88 -8.63 14.13
CA ASN A 162 10.63 -9.05 14.75
C ASN A 162 9.96 -10.19 13.96
N GLN A 163 9.94 -10.13 12.62
CA GLN A 163 9.42 -11.22 11.78
C GLN A 163 10.18 -12.52 12.02
N LEU A 164 11.52 -12.48 11.98
CA LEU A 164 12.37 -13.66 12.17
C LEU A 164 12.18 -14.28 13.57
N VAL A 165 12.10 -13.46 14.63
CA VAL A 165 11.82 -13.97 15.98
C VAL A 165 10.39 -14.53 16.08
N GLY A 166 9.41 -13.93 15.39
CA GLY A 166 8.06 -14.46 15.29
C GLY A 166 8.04 -15.87 14.68
N VAL A 167 8.73 -16.06 13.56
CA VAL A 167 8.90 -17.36 12.90
C VAL A 167 9.59 -18.38 13.81
N GLU A 168 10.63 -17.99 14.53
CA GLU A 168 11.30 -18.87 15.50
C GLU A 168 10.38 -19.31 16.66
N ARG A 169 9.35 -18.52 16.98
CA ARG A 169 8.43 -18.72 18.12
C ARG A 169 7.06 -19.28 17.73
N MET A 170 6.81 -19.45 16.43
CA MET A 170 5.55 -19.97 15.93
C MET A 170 5.38 -21.46 16.27
N HIS A 171 4.15 -21.94 16.22
CA HIS A 171 3.76 -23.30 16.50
C HIS A 171 4.45 -24.28 15.54
N LYS A 172 4.95 -25.40 16.07
CA LYS A 172 5.71 -26.38 15.28
C LYS A 172 4.89 -27.00 14.15
N ASP A 173 3.60 -27.16 14.36
CA ASP A 173 2.68 -27.78 13.40
C ASP A 173 2.04 -26.78 12.43
N SER A 174 2.43 -25.50 12.45
CA SER A 174 1.97 -24.55 11.44
C SER A 174 2.48 -24.94 10.06
N LYS A 175 1.57 -24.90 9.06
CA LYS A 175 1.83 -25.14 7.63
C LYS A 175 1.95 -23.84 6.83
N TYR A 176 1.51 -22.72 7.38
CA TYR A 176 1.65 -21.40 6.76
C TYR A 176 2.06 -20.37 7.81
N VAL A 177 2.88 -19.40 7.39
CA VAL A 177 3.14 -18.18 8.16
C VAL A 177 2.64 -16.97 7.37
N LEU A 178 1.95 -16.06 8.04
CA LEU A 178 1.40 -14.85 7.47
C LEU A 178 2.03 -13.65 8.17
N PHE A 179 2.82 -12.85 7.46
CA PHE A 179 3.26 -11.54 7.93
C PHE A 179 2.20 -10.49 7.60
N LEU A 180 1.78 -9.75 8.63
CA LEU A 180 0.82 -8.65 8.50
C LEU A 180 1.42 -7.38 9.10
N ASP A 181 1.36 -6.28 8.34
CA ASP A 181 1.60 -4.95 8.89
C ASP A 181 0.45 -4.52 9.81
N ASP A 182 0.72 -3.54 10.67
CA ASP A 182 -0.19 -3.07 11.71
C ASP A 182 -1.22 -2.02 11.23
N ASP A 183 -1.10 -1.56 9.99
CA ASP A 183 -1.84 -0.44 9.43
C ASP A 183 -2.98 -0.82 8.47
N VAL A 184 -3.16 -2.11 8.16
CA VAL A 184 -4.23 -2.56 7.24
C VAL A 184 -5.37 -3.32 7.91
N ARG A 185 -6.56 -3.20 7.31
CA ARG A 185 -7.77 -3.93 7.72
C ARG A 185 -7.89 -5.22 6.93
N LEU A 186 -7.97 -6.34 7.63
CA LEU A 186 -8.14 -7.65 7.02
C LEU A 186 -9.63 -7.95 6.79
N HIS A 187 -9.96 -8.65 5.70
CA HIS A 187 -11.31 -9.15 5.50
C HIS A 187 -11.51 -10.48 6.27
N PRO A 188 -12.73 -10.79 6.74
CA PRO A 188 -12.99 -12.01 7.52
C PRO A 188 -12.47 -13.29 6.86
N GLY A 189 -12.64 -13.43 5.55
CA GLY A 189 -12.22 -14.60 4.76
C GLY A 189 -10.79 -14.55 4.19
N SER A 190 -9.99 -13.52 4.47
CA SER A 190 -8.70 -13.33 3.79
C SER A 190 -7.71 -14.47 4.01
N ILE A 191 -7.57 -14.96 5.24
CA ILE A 191 -6.66 -16.09 5.55
C ILE A 191 -7.13 -17.35 4.82
N GLY A 192 -8.44 -17.60 4.77
CA GLY A 192 -9.02 -18.72 4.03
C GLY A 192 -8.78 -18.62 2.54
N ALA A 193 -8.97 -17.45 1.94
CA ALA A 193 -8.74 -17.23 0.51
C ALA A 193 -7.28 -17.43 0.11
N LEU A 194 -6.33 -16.92 0.91
CA LEU A 194 -4.91 -17.14 0.70
C LEU A 194 -4.57 -18.64 0.84
N THR A 195 -5.05 -19.27 1.92
CA THR A 195 -4.78 -20.69 2.17
C THR A 195 -5.31 -21.59 1.06
N ALA A 196 -6.55 -21.35 0.61
CA ALA A 196 -7.17 -22.14 -0.45
C ALA A 196 -6.38 -22.08 -1.76
N GLU A 197 -5.84 -20.92 -2.13
CA GLU A 197 -5.01 -20.79 -3.32
C GLU A 197 -3.65 -21.49 -3.18
N MET A 198 -3.01 -21.42 -2.02
CA MET A 198 -1.77 -22.18 -1.76
C MET A 198 -1.98 -23.70 -1.72
N GLU A 199 -3.08 -24.18 -1.12
CA GLU A 199 -3.43 -25.61 -1.14
C GLU A 199 -3.70 -26.11 -2.57
N LYS A 200 -4.34 -25.27 -3.40
CA LYS A 200 -4.64 -25.60 -4.80
C LYS A 200 -3.39 -25.64 -5.67
N ASN A 201 -2.40 -24.78 -5.39
CA ASN A 201 -1.16 -24.71 -6.17
C ASN A 201 0.08 -24.71 -5.26
N PRO A 202 0.64 -25.91 -4.99
CA PRO A 202 1.83 -26.06 -4.15
C PRO A 202 3.11 -25.41 -4.70
N ASP A 203 3.14 -24.97 -5.96
CA ASP A 203 4.30 -24.26 -6.52
C ASP A 203 4.40 -22.82 -6.05
N ILE A 204 3.33 -22.28 -5.46
CA ILE A 204 3.30 -20.93 -4.90
C ILE A 204 4.26 -20.86 -3.72
N PHE A 205 5.26 -20.01 -3.85
CA PHE A 205 6.23 -19.75 -2.79
C PHE A 205 5.75 -18.67 -1.83
N ILE A 206 5.25 -17.56 -2.37
CA ILE A 206 4.74 -16.42 -1.60
C ILE A 206 3.42 -15.94 -2.21
N GLN A 207 2.46 -15.62 -1.34
CA GLN A 207 1.29 -14.83 -1.69
C GLN A 207 1.37 -13.46 -1.05
N THR A 208 0.91 -12.46 -1.77
CA THR A 208 0.89 -11.08 -1.31
C THR A 208 -0.49 -10.46 -1.53
N GLY A 209 -0.83 -9.49 -0.71
CA GLY A 209 -1.94 -8.59 -1.00
C GLY A 209 -1.48 -7.24 -1.50
N TYR A 210 -2.41 -6.29 -1.49
CA TYR A 210 -2.19 -4.90 -1.86
C TYR A 210 -3.02 -3.95 -0.98
N PRO A 211 -2.46 -2.82 -0.51
CA PRO A 211 -3.20 -1.84 0.27
C PRO A 211 -4.03 -0.94 -0.65
N LEU A 212 -5.33 -0.88 -0.39
CA LEU A 212 -6.21 0.15 -0.95
C LEU A 212 -6.15 1.38 -0.04
N ASP A 213 -5.35 2.37 -0.44
CA ASP A 213 -5.23 3.62 0.29
C ASP A 213 -6.54 4.42 0.28
N LEU A 214 -6.95 4.84 1.47
CA LEU A 214 -8.11 5.70 1.69
C LEU A 214 -7.60 7.08 2.16
N PRO A 215 -7.40 8.04 1.23
CA PRO A 215 -6.91 9.37 1.56
C PRO A 215 -7.93 10.15 2.38
N SER A 216 -7.40 10.99 3.27
CA SER A 216 -8.13 11.70 4.30
C SER A 216 -8.44 13.17 3.94
N GLY A 217 -8.00 13.60 2.75
CA GLY A 217 -8.22 14.95 2.21
C GLY A 217 -6.97 15.84 2.16
N SER A 218 -5.85 15.42 2.76
CA SER A 218 -4.58 16.16 2.69
C SER A 218 -3.83 15.86 1.39
N LEU A 219 -3.08 16.83 0.84
CA LEU A 219 -2.25 16.61 -0.36
C LEU A 219 -1.27 15.44 -0.17
N GLY A 220 -0.61 15.36 0.99
CA GLY A 220 0.31 14.26 1.30
C GLY A 220 -0.37 12.88 1.29
N SER A 221 -1.62 12.77 1.76
CA SER A 221 -2.37 11.51 1.67
C SER A 221 -2.71 11.13 0.22
N TYR A 222 -3.00 12.12 -0.63
CA TYR A 222 -3.23 11.87 -2.06
C TYR A 222 -1.94 11.49 -2.80
N CYS A 223 -0.79 12.04 -2.42
CA CYS A 223 0.50 11.62 -2.98
C CYS A 223 0.84 10.17 -2.63
N ILE A 224 0.57 9.72 -1.40
CA ILE A 224 0.74 8.30 -1.02
C ILE A 224 -0.18 7.40 -1.86
N TYR A 225 -1.46 7.77 -1.94
CA TYR A 225 -2.44 7.06 -2.77
C TYR A 225 -1.97 6.99 -4.23
N GLU A 226 -1.50 8.09 -4.80
CA GLU A 226 -1.01 8.10 -6.18
C GLU A 226 0.24 7.26 -6.36
N TYR A 227 1.20 7.30 -5.44
CA TYR A 227 2.41 6.48 -5.50
C TYR A 227 2.10 4.97 -5.56
N HIS A 228 1.12 4.50 -4.79
CA HIS A 228 0.73 3.08 -4.82
C HIS A 228 -0.09 2.69 -6.05
N MET A 229 -0.82 3.62 -6.66
CA MET A 229 -1.77 3.29 -7.73
C MET A 229 -1.16 2.65 -8.98
N PRO A 230 0.01 3.06 -9.50
CA PRO A 230 0.69 2.31 -10.54
C PRO A 230 1.05 0.87 -10.12
N CYS A 231 1.42 0.66 -8.84
CA CYS A 231 1.73 -0.67 -8.32
C CYS A 231 0.49 -1.58 -8.30
N SER A 232 -0.71 -1.04 -8.11
CA SER A 232 -1.97 -1.81 -8.13
C SER A 232 -2.14 -2.67 -9.38
N MET A 233 -1.61 -2.23 -10.54
CA MET A 233 -1.67 -2.98 -11.80
C MET A 233 -0.92 -4.31 -11.70
N GLY A 234 0.21 -4.32 -10.99
CA GLY A 234 1.04 -5.51 -10.76
C GLY A 234 0.42 -6.50 -9.77
N PHE A 235 -0.45 -6.04 -8.87
CA PHE A 235 -1.13 -6.89 -7.88
C PHE A 235 -2.52 -7.36 -8.36
N ALA A 236 -3.10 -6.68 -9.35
CA ALA A 236 -4.40 -6.98 -9.93
C ALA A 236 -4.31 -7.84 -11.21
N THR A 237 -3.30 -8.72 -11.31
CA THR A 237 -3.13 -9.66 -12.43
C THR A 237 -4.03 -10.90 -12.30
N GLY A 238 -4.58 -11.14 -11.11
CA GLY A 238 -5.42 -12.30 -10.79
C GLY A 238 -4.63 -13.60 -10.72
N GLY A 239 -3.37 -13.52 -10.30
CA GLY A 239 -2.47 -14.67 -10.22
C GLY A 239 -1.02 -14.23 -10.07
N LYS A 240 -0.15 -14.71 -10.96
CA LYS A 240 1.29 -14.47 -10.92
C LYS A 240 1.63 -12.98 -10.92
N THR A 241 2.56 -12.59 -10.06
CA THR A 241 3.12 -11.26 -10.01
C THR A 241 4.63 -11.32 -9.76
N PHE A 242 5.30 -10.19 -9.99
CA PHE A 242 6.71 -9.99 -9.66
C PHE A 242 6.89 -9.03 -8.48
N PHE A 243 5.81 -8.37 -8.06
CA PHE A 243 5.82 -7.45 -6.93
C PHE A 243 5.41 -8.17 -5.66
N LEU A 244 6.01 -7.75 -4.55
CA LEU A 244 5.62 -8.12 -3.20
C LEU A 244 5.33 -6.84 -2.43
N TRP A 245 4.36 -6.91 -1.52
CA TRP A 245 4.08 -5.83 -0.60
C TRP A 245 4.24 -6.32 0.83
N GLY A 246 5.10 -5.66 1.60
CA GLY A 246 5.48 -6.05 2.97
C GLY A 246 4.36 -6.11 4.01
N GLY A 247 3.17 -5.58 3.72
CA GLY A 247 2.10 -5.45 4.71
C GLY A 247 1.04 -6.55 4.73
N CYS A 248 1.07 -7.45 3.75
CA CYS A 248 0.36 -8.73 3.83
C CYS A 248 1.08 -9.73 2.93
N MET A 249 1.86 -10.60 3.56
CA MET A 249 2.61 -11.66 2.89
C MET A 249 2.32 -12.99 3.55
N MET A 250 1.65 -13.88 2.84
CA MET A 250 1.55 -15.26 3.26
C MET A 250 2.66 -16.08 2.63
N PHE A 251 3.37 -16.82 3.44
CA PHE A 251 4.39 -17.77 3.01
C PHE A 251 3.85 -19.18 3.19
N PHE A 252 4.25 -20.03 2.26
CA PHE A 252 4.26 -21.46 2.51
C PHE A 252 5.25 -21.76 3.64
N GLU A 253 4.75 -22.31 4.75
CA GLU A 253 5.55 -22.66 5.92
C GLU A 253 5.11 -24.04 6.45
N LEU A 254 5.26 -25.10 5.62
CA LEU A 254 5.25 -26.56 5.91
C LEU A 254 4.05 -27.46 5.55
N GLN A 255 4.16 -28.18 4.42
CA GLN A 255 4.10 -29.66 4.22
C GLN A 255 3.61 -29.93 2.79
N MET A 256 4.47 -29.92 1.75
CA MET A 256 5.38 -31.01 1.35
C MET A 256 6.83 -30.58 1.02
N GLN A 257 7.25 -29.35 1.37
CA GLN A 257 8.65 -28.88 1.30
C GLN A 257 8.93 -27.94 2.48
N ALA A 258 9.28 -28.53 3.61
CA ALA A 258 9.08 -27.98 4.95
C ALA A 258 10.24 -27.12 5.52
N ASP A 259 10.94 -26.38 4.66
CA ASP A 259 12.35 -26.07 4.94
C ASP A 259 12.76 -24.60 4.76
N ASP A 260 11.92 -23.72 4.22
CA ASP A 260 12.41 -22.42 3.71
C ASP A 260 12.86 -21.45 4.82
N PHE A 261 12.06 -21.18 5.87
CA PHE A 261 12.57 -20.44 7.04
C PHE A 261 13.29 -21.34 8.05
N ARG A 262 12.66 -22.46 8.47
CA ARG A 262 13.22 -23.33 9.52
C ARG A 262 14.54 -24.00 9.16
N THR A 263 14.78 -24.31 7.88
CA THR A 263 16.07 -24.83 7.41
C THR A 263 16.83 -23.82 6.55
N ASN A 264 16.37 -22.56 6.52
CA ASN A 264 16.96 -21.50 5.74
C ASN A 264 17.12 -21.86 4.24
N ARG A 265 16.15 -22.58 3.68
CA ARG A 265 16.19 -22.96 2.26
C ARG A 265 15.99 -21.73 1.38
N HIS A 266 16.73 -21.71 0.26
CA HIS A 266 16.98 -20.53 -0.59
C HIS A 266 17.64 -19.35 0.14
N GLY A 267 18.15 -19.56 1.37
CA GLY A 267 18.84 -18.52 2.13
C GLY A 267 17.92 -17.44 2.71
N VAL A 268 16.60 -17.67 2.80
CA VAL A 268 15.61 -16.66 3.23
C VAL A 268 15.96 -16.00 4.56
N VAL A 269 16.24 -16.79 5.60
CA VAL A 269 16.59 -16.27 6.93
C VAL A 269 17.95 -15.59 6.89
N SER A 270 18.94 -16.20 6.23
CA SER A 270 20.29 -15.63 6.16
C SER A 270 20.32 -14.29 5.43
N GLU A 271 19.63 -14.16 4.30
CA GLU A 271 19.59 -12.93 3.52
C GLU A 271 18.83 -11.80 4.22
N LEU A 272 17.73 -12.12 4.91
CA LEU A 272 17.00 -11.15 5.72
C LEU A 272 17.79 -10.71 6.95
N ARG A 273 18.46 -11.66 7.63
CA ARG A 273 19.25 -11.40 8.84
C ARG A 273 20.55 -10.65 8.54
N ASP A 274 21.18 -10.92 7.40
CA ASP A 274 22.47 -10.35 7.00
C ASP A 274 22.29 -9.00 6.27
N GLY A 275 21.98 -7.95 7.04
CA GLY A 275 21.94 -6.59 6.50
C GLY A 275 20.60 -6.19 5.87
N GLY A 276 19.57 -7.05 5.88
CA GLY A 276 18.30 -6.78 5.24
C GLY A 276 17.58 -5.55 5.82
N TYR A 277 17.16 -4.63 4.95
CA TYR A 277 16.29 -3.50 5.31
C TYR A 277 14.84 -3.72 4.90
N SER A 278 14.60 -4.10 3.64
CA SER A 278 13.28 -4.33 3.05
C SER A 278 13.01 -5.82 2.90
N ASP A 279 11.99 -6.32 3.59
CA ASP A 279 11.55 -7.71 3.50
C ASP A 279 11.01 -8.02 2.10
N ASP A 280 10.12 -7.17 1.58
CA ASP A 280 9.51 -7.33 0.25
C ASP A 280 10.52 -7.45 -0.90
N MET A 281 11.40 -6.47 -1.06
CA MET A 281 12.37 -6.47 -2.16
C MET A 281 13.39 -7.59 -2.04
N THR A 282 13.79 -7.93 -0.81
CA THR A 282 14.72 -9.05 -0.57
C THR A 282 14.06 -10.37 -0.96
N LEU A 283 12.83 -10.60 -0.52
CA LEU A 283 12.09 -11.81 -0.84
C LEU A 283 11.69 -11.91 -2.31
N ALA A 284 11.37 -10.78 -2.95
CA ALA A 284 11.10 -10.74 -4.38
C ALA A 284 12.35 -11.13 -5.18
N ALA A 285 13.52 -10.66 -4.75
CA ALA A 285 14.80 -11.01 -5.34
C ALA A 285 15.15 -12.50 -5.14
N ILE A 286 14.92 -13.06 -3.95
CA ILE A 286 15.12 -14.49 -3.68
C ILE A 286 14.18 -15.33 -4.56
N ALA A 287 12.89 -14.95 -4.63
CA ALA A 287 11.93 -15.64 -5.48
C ALA A 287 12.36 -15.60 -6.96
N GLY A 288 12.82 -14.45 -7.45
CA GLY A 288 13.34 -14.29 -8.80
C GLY A 288 14.59 -15.15 -9.07
N ALA A 289 15.56 -15.13 -8.16
CA ALA A 289 16.80 -15.90 -8.27
C ALA A 289 16.55 -17.41 -8.31
N HIS A 290 15.57 -17.89 -7.54
CA HIS A 290 15.20 -19.30 -7.47
C HIS A 290 14.01 -19.68 -8.37
N LYS A 291 13.57 -18.77 -9.25
CA LYS A 291 12.43 -18.94 -10.18
C LYS A 291 11.15 -19.43 -9.49
N ARG A 292 10.91 -18.94 -8.28
CA ARG A 292 9.75 -19.27 -7.46
C ARG A 292 8.55 -18.41 -7.82
N LEU A 293 7.35 -18.96 -7.63
CA LEU A 293 6.11 -18.32 -7.99
C LEU A 293 5.62 -17.41 -6.87
N ILE A 294 5.44 -16.12 -7.19
CA ILE A 294 4.72 -15.16 -6.35
C ILE A 294 3.32 -14.96 -6.96
N THR A 295 2.28 -14.98 -6.12
CA THR A 295 0.91 -14.70 -6.58
C THR A 295 0.20 -13.67 -5.72
N SER A 296 -0.77 -12.97 -6.31
CA SER A 296 -1.65 -12.02 -5.65
C SER A 296 -3.10 -12.34 -6.03
N PRO A 297 -3.87 -13.00 -5.14
CA PRO A 297 -5.27 -13.30 -5.40
C PRO A 297 -6.10 -12.01 -5.61
N PRO A 298 -7.11 -12.00 -6.50
CA PRO A 298 -7.95 -10.82 -6.75
C PRO A 298 -8.61 -10.21 -5.50
N VAL A 299 -8.92 -11.06 -4.51
CA VAL A 299 -9.55 -10.69 -3.23
C VAL A 299 -8.57 -10.15 -2.19
N ALA A 300 -7.26 -10.24 -2.42
CA ALA A 300 -6.22 -9.78 -1.50
C ALA A 300 -5.96 -8.26 -1.65
N VAL A 301 -7.02 -7.47 -1.48
CA VAL A 301 -6.97 -6.01 -1.45
C VAL A 301 -7.46 -5.52 -0.09
N PHE A 302 -6.68 -4.69 0.61
CA PHE A 302 -6.94 -4.38 2.02
C PHE A 302 -7.13 -2.89 2.26
N PRO A 303 -8.22 -2.46 2.89
CA PRO A 303 -8.43 -1.05 3.21
C PRO A 303 -7.32 -0.50 4.12
N HIS A 304 -6.68 0.58 3.68
CA HIS A 304 -5.58 1.25 4.36
C HIS A 304 -5.92 2.73 4.59
N PRO A 305 -6.49 3.09 5.76
CA PRO A 305 -6.82 4.48 6.09
C PRO A 305 -5.57 5.32 6.33
N LEU A 306 -5.39 6.39 5.55
CA LEU A 306 -4.25 7.30 5.70
C LEU A 306 -4.53 8.40 6.73
N ALA A 307 -3.49 8.84 7.45
CA ALA A 307 -3.60 9.91 8.44
C ALA A 307 -4.21 11.20 7.86
N SER A 308 -5.05 11.86 8.65
CA SER A 308 -5.68 13.16 8.32
C SER A 308 -4.73 14.34 8.30
N ASP A 309 -3.58 14.24 8.98
CA ASP A 309 -2.66 15.34 9.25
C ASP A 309 -1.24 15.12 8.66
N LEU A 310 -1.18 14.57 7.45
CA LEU A 310 0.08 14.34 6.72
C LEU A 310 0.72 15.67 6.26
N THR A 311 1.64 16.19 7.07
CA THR A 311 2.49 17.34 6.73
C THR A 311 3.55 16.97 5.70
N PHE A 312 4.03 17.94 4.91
CA PHE A 312 5.08 17.71 3.91
C PHE A 312 6.32 16.99 4.45
N PRO A 313 6.91 17.30 5.62
CA PRO A 313 8.06 16.55 6.14
C PRO A 313 7.80 15.06 6.39
N ARG A 314 6.58 14.70 6.82
CA ARG A 314 6.17 13.30 7.03
C ARG A 314 6.02 12.58 5.70
N TYR A 315 5.35 13.21 4.74
CA TYR A 315 5.24 12.68 3.39
C TYR A 315 6.62 12.55 2.71
N TRP A 316 7.49 13.54 2.84
CA TRP A 316 8.86 13.48 2.34
C TRP A 316 9.62 12.30 2.97
N ASN A 317 9.49 12.09 4.29
CA ASN A 317 10.10 10.93 4.94
C ASN A 317 9.50 9.60 4.43
N TYR A 318 8.21 9.55 4.15
CA TYR A 318 7.57 8.38 3.52
C TYR A 318 8.13 8.10 2.12
N LEU A 319 8.12 9.09 1.21
CA LEU A 319 8.65 8.95 -0.15
C LEU A 319 10.14 8.57 -0.14
N ARG A 320 10.87 9.09 0.83
CA ARG A 320 12.26 8.73 1.09
C ARG A 320 12.44 7.27 1.47
N LYS A 321 11.56 6.68 2.29
CA LYS A 321 11.61 5.23 2.58
C LYS A 321 11.38 4.41 1.33
N GLN A 322 10.38 4.78 0.53
CA GLN A 322 10.04 4.08 -0.71
C GLN A 322 11.24 4.03 -1.68
N THR A 323 11.95 5.16 -1.83
CA THR A 323 13.16 5.21 -2.65
C THR A 323 14.39 4.59 -1.99
N PHE A 324 14.49 4.65 -0.66
CA PHE A 324 15.60 4.06 0.10
C PHE A 324 15.60 2.54 0.07
N VAL A 325 14.42 1.92 -0.01
CA VAL A 325 14.26 0.47 -0.20
C VAL A 325 15.05 -0.01 -1.43
N LEU A 326 15.08 0.76 -2.51
CA LEU A 326 15.83 0.42 -3.74
C LEU A 326 17.35 0.47 -3.57
N GLU A 327 17.87 1.09 -2.50
CA GLU A 327 19.30 1.09 -2.20
C GLU A 327 19.72 -0.15 -1.40
N SER A 328 18.77 -0.89 -0.81
CA SER A 328 19.03 -2.14 -0.08
C SER A 328 19.12 -3.32 -1.06
N TYR A 329 20.12 -4.19 -0.92
CA TYR A 329 20.25 -5.41 -1.72
C TYR A 329 21.12 -6.45 -1.04
N THR A 330 20.86 -7.72 -1.32
CA THR A 330 21.61 -8.88 -0.78
C THR A 330 22.59 -9.45 -1.79
N THR A 331 22.27 -9.37 -3.08
CA THR A 331 23.07 -9.93 -4.18
C THR A 331 23.31 -8.92 -5.29
N LYS A 332 24.30 -9.19 -6.16
CA LYS A 332 24.58 -8.33 -7.33
C LYS A 332 23.40 -8.30 -8.32
N VAL A 333 22.67 -9.40 -8.46
CA VAL A 333 21.49 -9.46 -9.33
C VAL A 333 20.38 -8.56 -8.78
N ASN A 334 20.12 -8.65 -7.47
CA ASN A 334 19.18 -7.76 -6.78
C ASN A 334 19.58 -6.28 -6.95
N TRP A 335 20.87 -5.96 -6.79
CA TRP A 335 21.39 -4.61 -7.04
C TRP A 335 21.11 -4.11 -8.47
N ILE A 336 21.37 -4.93 -9.50
CA ILE A 336 21.07 -4.57 -10.90
C ILE A 336 19.58 -4.33 -11.09
N MET A 337 18.72 -5.21 -10.54
CA MET A 337 17.27 -5.08 -10.62
C MET A 337 16.77 -3.79 -9.96
N ASN A 338 17.24 -3.50 -8.75
CA ASN A 338 16.86 -2.27 -8.03
C ASN A 338 17.37 -1.03 -8.75
N ARG A 339 18.57 -1.06 -9.34
CA ARG A 339 19.09 0.07 -10.12
C ARG A 339 18.30 0.27 -11.42
N ALA A 340 17.85 -0.82 -12.06
CA ALA A 340 16.98 -0.75 -13.23
C ALA A 340 15.61 -0.16 -12.87
N LEU A 341 14.98 -0.61 -11.78
CA LEU A 341 13.74 -0.05 -11.25
C LEU A 341 13.90 1.44 -10.91
N PHE A 342 14.95 1.79 -10.18
CA PHE A 342 15.30 3.18 -9.85
C PHE A 342 15.37 4.06 -11.10
N SER A 343 16.13 3.62 -12.11
CA SER A 343 16.40 4.42 -13.30
C SER A 343 15.15 4.54 -14.18
N THR A 344 14.40 3.44 -14.32
CA THR A 344 13.15 3.40 -15.09
C THR A 344 12.09 4.27 -14.45
N HIS A 345 11.91 4.18 -13.14
CA HIS A 345 10.93 5.00 -12.43
C HIS A 345 11.32 6.49 -12.52
N CYS A 346 12.59 6.85 -12.32
CA CYS A 346 13.03 8.24 -12.49
C CYS A 346 12.75 8.79 -13.89
N TYR A 347 13.04 7.99 -14.92
CA TYR A 347 12.80 8.34 -16.32
C TYR A 347 11.31 8.50 -16.62
N LEU A 348 10.47 7.56 -16.17
CA LEU A 348 9.03 7.62 -16.38
C LEU A 348 8.39 8.78 -15.62
N SER A 349 8.78 9.05 -14.38
CA SER A 349 8.21 10.15 -13.59
C SER A 349 8.50 11.52 -14.21
N TRP A 350 9.75 11.82 -14.60
CA TRP A 350 10.04 13.09 -15.27
C TRP A 350 9.57 13.14 -16.72
N GLY A 351 9.54 12.00 -17.41
CA GLY A 351 8.90 11.87 -18.74
C GLY A 351 7.39 12.14 -18.69
N PHE A 352 6.75 11.83 -17.57
CA PHE A 352 5.35 12.15 -17.29
C PHE A 352 5.16 13.65 -17.01
N ILE A 353 6.02 14.27 -16.19
CA ILE A 353 5.89 15.68 -15.79
C ILE A 353 6.26 16.67 -16.91
N ALA A 354 7.28 16.37 -17.71
CA ALA A 354 7.78 17.29 -18.74
C ALA A 354 6.70 17.82 -19.71
N PRO A 355 5.78 16.99 -20.25
CA PRO A 355 4.66 17.45 -21.06
C PRO A 355 3.74 18.47 -20.37
N TYR A 356 3.52 18.35 -19.06
CA TYR A 356 2.69 19.30 -18.30
C TYR A 356 3.37 20.66 -18.16
N LEU A 357 4.69 20.68 -17.95
CA LEU A 357 5.48 21.91 -17.93
C LEU A 357 5.44 22.60 -19.30
N MET A 358 5.60 21.84 -20.38
CA MET A 358 5.49 22.36 -21.75
C MET A 358 4.07 22.87 -22.07
N SER A 359 3.04 22.13 -21.68
CA SER A 359 1.63 22.52 -21.86
C SER A 359 1.31 23.82 -21.10
N ALA A 360 1.85 24.01 -19.89
CA ALA A 360 1.68 25.27 -19.16
C ALA A 360 2.29 26.46 -19.92
N ILE A 361 3.45 26.28 -20.57
CA ILE A 361 4.07 27.30 -21.42
C ILE A 361 3.18 27.59 -22.65
N HIS A 362 2.67 26.55 -23.31
CA HIS A 362 1.78 26.70 -24.47
C HIS A 362 0.50 27.46 -24.11
N VAL A 363 -0.16 27.09 -23.02
CA VAL A 363 -1.38 27.75 -22.54
C VAL A 363 -1.10 29.19 -22.11
N ALA A 364 -0.01 29.45 -21.40
CA ALA A 364 0.38 30.80 -21.02
C ALA A 364 0.64 31.68 -22.25
N ALA A 365 1.38 31.18 -23.25
CA ALA A 365 1.62 31.90 -24.51
C ALA A 365 0.32 32.18 -25.27
N ALA A 366 -0.58 31.20 -25.37
CA ALA A 366 -1.88 31.36 -26.05
C ALA A 366 -2.78 32.39 -25.35
N LEU A 367 -2.87 32.36 -24.01
CA LEU A 367 -3.61 33.34 -23.23
C LEU A 367 -3.07 34.76 -23.44
N ARG A 368 -1.74 34.92 -23.45
CA ARG A 368 -1.11 36.23 -23.71
C ARG A 368 -1.39 36.75 -25.11
N CYS A 369 -1.37 35.89 -26.14
CA CYS A 369 -1.77 36.27 -27.50
C CYS A 369 -3.24 36.71 -27.57
N TYR A 370 -4.13 35.98 -26.91
CA TYR A 370 -5.56 36.29 -26.86
C TYR A 370 -5.83 37.67 -26.25
N PHE A 371 -5.21 37.97 -25.09
CA PHE A 371 -5.42 39.26 -24.42
C PHE A 371 -4.79 40.46 -25.13
N LYS A 372 -3.76 40.26 -25.96
CA LYS A 372 -3.12 41.34 -26.74
C LYS A 372 -3.75 41.58 -28.12
N GLY A 373 -4.63 40.70 -28.60
CA GLY A 373 -5.31 40.88 -29.89
C GLY A 373 -4.42 40.73 -31.13
N TYR A 374 -3.35 39.93 -31.05
CA TYR A 374 -2.52 39.62 -32.23
C TYR A 374 -3.37 38.98 -33.34
N SER A 375 -3.12 39.35 -34.61
CA SER A 375 -3.85 38.81 -35.76
C SER A 375 -3.48 37.34 -36.02
N VAL A 376 -4.46 36.59 -36.53
CA VAL A 376 -4.41 35.13 -36.72
C VAL A 376 -3.27 34.67 -37.65
N ASP A 377 -2.74 35.56 -38.51
CA ASP A 377 -1.68 35.23 -39.47
C ASP A 377 -0.26 35.14 -38.88
N GLU A 378 0.02 35.76 -37.73
CA GLU A 378 1.25 35.52 -36.95
C GLU A 378 1.10 34.31 -35.98
N ALA A 379 -0.07 33.65 -35.98
CA ALA A 379 -0.51 32.68 -34.98
C ALA A 379 -0.44 31.19 -35.42
N THR A 380 0.43 30.82 -36.36
CA THR A 380 0.63 29.40 -36.74
C THR A 380 1.24 28.55 -35.61
N PHE A 381 2.06 29.13 -34.74
CA PHE A 381 2.72 28.42 -33.63
C PHE A 381 1.84 28.18 -32.39
N PRO A 382 0.98 29.12 -31.94
CA PRO A 382 0.00 28.87 -30.89
C PRO A 382 -0.91 27.66 -31.16
N PHE A 383 -1.24 27.38 -32.42
CA PHE A 383 -2.17 26.30 -32.76
C PHE A 383 -1.58 24.91 -32.50
N THR A 384 -0.32 24.67 -32.86
CA THR A 384 0.36 23.38 -32.61
C THR A 384 0.57 23.14 -31.11
N GLY A 385 1.04 24.14 -30.37
CA GLY A 385 1.24 24.03 -28.92
C GLY A 385 -0.07 23.78 -28.16
N MET A 386 -1.14 24.48 -28.55
CA MET A 386 -2.47 24.26 -27.98
C MET A 386 -3.04 22.87 -28.33
N LEU A 387 -2.81 22.39 -29.55
CA LEU A 387 -3.20 21.02 -29.93
C LEU A 387 -2.53 19.98 -29.02
N LEU A 388 -1.22 20.12 -28.77
CA LEU A 388 -0.49 19.22 -27.87
C LEU A 388 -1.00 19.29 -26.44
N ALA A 389 -1.29 20.49 -25.92
CA ALA A 389 -1.90 20.66 -24.60
C ALA A 389 -3.30 20.02 -24.52
N CYS A 390 -4.12 20.14 -25.57
CA CYS A 390 -5.43 19.48 -25.66
C CYS A 390 -5.31 17.95 -25.71
N CYS A 391 -4.34 17.42 -26.47
CA CYS A 391 -4.03 15.99 -26.49
C CYS A 391 -3.63 15.49 -25.09
N LEU A 392 -2.73 16.20 -24.41
CA LEU A 392 -2.33 15.88 -23.03
C LEU A 392 -3.53 15.88 -22.09
N ALA A 393 -4.39 16.90 -22.18
CA ALA A 393 -5.58 17.00 -21.36
C ALA A 393 -6.53 15.82 -21.59
N THR A 394 -6.70 15.39 -22.84
CA THR A 394 -7.53 14.22 -23.17
C THR A 394 -6.92 12.93 -22.63
N CYS A 395 -5.61 12.72 -22.79
CA CYS A 395 -4.89 11.59 -22.19
C CYS A 395 -5.03 11.56 -20.66
N THR A 396 -4.88 12.72 -20.02
CA THR A 396 -5.02 12.88 -18.56
C THR A 396 -6.45 12.56 -18.10
N LEU A 397 -7.48 12.97 -18.85
CA LEU A 397 -8.86 12.65 -18.51
C LEU A 397 -9.14 11.15 -18.62
N ILE A 398 -8.62 10.48 -19.65
CA ILE A 398 -8.72 9.03 -19.82
C ILE A 398 -8.03 8.30 -18.66
N GLU A 399 -6.83 8.75 -18.30
CA GLU A 399 -6.04 8.26 -17.18
C GLU A 399 -6.80 8.38 -15.84
N LEU A 400 -7.24 9.59 -15.48
CA LEU A 400 -7.99 9.85 -14.25
C LEU A 400 -9.30 9.06 -14.20
N PHE A 401 -10.01 8.92 -15.33
CA PHE A 401 -11.22 8.12 -15.41
C PHE A 401 -10.93 6.64 -15.15
N SER A 402 -9.87 6.10 -15.73
CA SER A 402 -9.48 4.70 -15.52
C SER A 402 -9.07 4.43 -14.07
N MET A 403 -8.26 5.33 -13.49
CA MET A 403 -7.87 5.32 -12.07
C MET A 403 -9.10 5.34 -11.15
N SER A 404 -10.05 6.23 -11.42
CA SER A 404 -11.32 6.35 -10.70
C SER A 404 -12.17 5.08 -10.79
N ASN A 405 -12.25 4.49 -11.98
CA ASN A 405 -12.99 3.27 -12.19
C ASN A 405 -12.36 2.10 -11.42
N LEU A 406 -11.03 1.95 -11.43
CA LEU A 406 -10.33 0.91 -10.67
C LEU A 406 -10.62 1.04 -9.17
N THR A 407 -10.42 2.25 -8.61
CA THR A 407 -10.63 2.53 -7.19
C THR A 407 -12.07 2.24 -6.77
N ARG A 408 -13.05 2.60 -7.61
CA ARG A 408 -14.47 2.29 -7.39
C ARG A 408 -14.73 0.79 -7.34
N ILE A 409 -14.09 0.02 -8.21
CA ILE A 409 -14.20 -1.44 -8.23
C ILE A 409 -13.54 -2.05 -6.99
N GLU A 410 -12.36 -1.59 -6.58
CA GLU A 410 -11.69 -2.03 -5.35
C GLU A 410 -12.53 -1.76 -4.10
N VAL A 411 -13.06 -0.55 -3.95
CA VAL A 411 -13.96 -0.19 -2.83
C VAL A 411 -15.18 -1.09 -2.81
N LYS A 412 -15.79 -1.34 -3.97
CA LYS A 412 -16.95 -2.24 -4.08
C LYS A 412 -16.59 -3.68 -3.71
N LEU A 413 -15.40 -4.15 -4.10
CA LEU A 413 -14.91 -5.48 -3.74
C LEU A 413 -14.69 -5.56 -2.22
N CYS A 414 -14.01 -4.59 -1.61
CA CYS A 414 -13.79 -4.53 -0.16
C CYS A 414 -15.12 -4.57 0.62
N ASN A 415 -16.13 -3.83 0.17
CA ASN A 415 -17.46 -3.83 0.80
C ASN A 415 -18.17 -5.19 0.68
N LEU A 416 -17.96 -5.94 -0.41
CA LEU A 416 -18.49 -7.30 -0.55
C LEU A 416 -17.73 -8.31 0.32
N LEU A 417 -16.42 -8.11 0.48
CA LEU A 417 -15.57 -8.98 1.29
C LEU A 417 -15.73 -8.75 2.79
N SER A 418 -16.34 -7.65 3.22
CA SER A 418 -16.58 -7.33 4.64
C SER A 418 -17.99 -6.75 4.85
N PRO A 419 -19.05 -7.58 4.75
CA PRO A 419 -20.43 -7.12 4.81
C PRO A 419 -20.83 -6.52 6.17
N GLU A 420 -20.16 -6.93 7.26
CA GLU A 420 -20.43 -6.41 8.61
C GLU A 420 -19.69 -5.11 8.93
N ALA A 421 -18.70 -4.73 8.11
CA ALA A 421 -17.95 -3.50 8.30
C ALA A 421 -18.72 -2.28 7.76
N PRO A 422 -18.48 -1.07 8.30
CA PRO A 422 -19.03 0.14 7.72
C PRO A 422 -18.60 0.27 6.24
N PRO A 423 -19.54 0.55 5.32
CA PRO A 423 -19.23 0.57 3.90
C PRO A 423 -18.25 1.70 3.57
N LEU A 424 -17.18 1.34 2.87
CA LEU A 424 -16.23 2.27 2.30
C LEU A 424 -16.89 3.08 1.19
N SER A 425 -16.55 4.37 1.11
CA SER A 425 -17.13 5.31 0.15
C SER A 425 -16.05 6.20 -0.46
N LEU A 426 -16.21 6.47 -1.76
CA LEU A 426 -15.38 7.41 -2.52
C LEU A 426 -15.88 8.85 -2.45
N ALA A 427 -16.97 9.15 -1.72
CA ALA A 427 -17.59 10.47 -1.70
C ALA A 427 -16.65 11.59 -1.24
N TYR A 428 -15.59 11.25 -0.49
CA TYR A 428 -14.62 12.21 0.05
C TYR A 428 -13.39 12.41 -0.84
N TYR A 429 -13.29 11.69 -1.97
CA TYR A 429 -12.14 11.82 -2.87
C TYR A 429 -12.24 13.11 -3.69
N ASN A 430 -11.16 13.89 -3.66
CA ASN A 430 -11.02 15.10 -4.46
C ASN A 430 -10.12 14.82 -5.67
N TRP A 431 -10.74 14.57 -6.82
CA TRP A 431 -10.04 14.25 -8.07
C TRP A 431 -9.12 15.36 -8.58
N SER A 432 -9.44 16.63 -8.29
CA SER A 432 -8.56 17.74 -8.60
C SER A 432 -7.29 17.71 -7.77
N LEU A 433 -7.38 17.36 -6.47
CA LEU A 433 -6.22 17.18 -5.61
C LEU A 433 -5.42 15.92 -5.98
N ILE A 434 -6.08 14.85 -6.44
CA ILE A 434 -5.40 13.66 -6.96
C ILE A 434 -4.53 14.02 -8.18
N PHE A 435 -5.06 14.80 -9.12
CA PHE A 435 -4.29 15.28 -10.26
C PHE A 435 -3.07 16.11 -9.82
N VAL A 436 -3.24 17.04 -8.87
CA VAL A 436 -2.12 17.82 -8.32
C VAL A 436 -1.11 16.91 -7.61
N ALA A 437 -1.59 15.94 -6.83
CA ALA A 437 -0.74 14.98 -6.12
C ALA A 437 0.11 14.14 -7.09
N MET A 438 -0.47 13.70 -8.20
CA MET A 438 0.21 12.98 -9.27
C MET A 438 1.36 13.79 -9.87
N LEU A 439 1.14 15.09 -10.10
CA LEU A 439 2.20 15.96 -10.58
C LEU A 439 3.30 16.18 -9.53
N VAL A 440 2.92 16.35 -8.27
CA VAL A 440 3.85 16.61 -7.17
C VAL A 440 4.69 15.37 -6.85
N ASP A 441 4.09 14.19 -6.76
CA ASP A 441 4.78 12.95 -6.41
C ASP A 441 5.81 12.57 -7.49
N ASN A 442 5.40 12.53 -8.76
CA ASN A 442 6.29 12.25 -9.88
C ASN A 442 7.40 13.30 -10.06
N PHE A 443 7.14 14.57 -9.71
CA PHE A 443 8.21 15.57 -9.70
C PHE A 443 9.23 15.32 -8.58
N LEU A 444 8.75 14.99 -7.38
CA LEU A 444 9.58 14.78 -6.20
C LEU A 444 10.29 13.43 -6.17
N TYR A 445 9.76 12.40 -6.85
CA TYR A 445 10.30 11.05 -6.82
C TYR A 445 11.79 11.00 -7.21
N PRO A 446 12.24 11.56 -8.36
CA PRO A 446 13.67 11.50 -8.72
C PRO A 446 14.55 12.30 -7.77
N ILE A 447 14.06 13.41 -7.22
CA ILE A 447 14.78 14.21 -6.22
C ILE A 447 14.98 13.39 -4.94
N SER A 448 13.93 12.71 -4.48
CA SER A 448 13.96 11.81 -3.32
C SER A 448 14.92 10.64 -3.57
N ALA A 449 14.86 10.04 -4.76
CA ALA A 449 15.67 8.91 -5.17
C ALA A 449 17.16 9.26 -5.21
N MET A 450 17.54 10.37 -5.84
CA MET A 450 18.92 10.88 -5.82
C MET A 450 19.39 11.17 -4.39
N ARG A 451 18.56 11.83 -3.59
CA ARG A 451 18.88 12.06 -2.18
C ARG A 451 19.11 10.74 -1.45
N SER A 452 18.37 9.66 -1.77
CA SER A 452 18.43 8.36 -1.07
C SER A 452 19.75 7.69 -1.37
N HIS A 453 20.10 7.68 -2.65
CA HIS A 453 21.39 7.22 -3.15
C HIS A 453 22.59 7.92 -2.47
N PHE A 454 22.59 9.24 -2.33
CA PHE A 454 23.71 9.95 -1.69
C PHE A 454 23.71 9.88 -0.16
N SER A 455 22.53 9.77 0.46
CA SER A 455 22.41 9.81 1.93
C SER A 455 22.84 8.54 2.62
N GLN A 456 22.59 7.39 1.97
CA GLN A 456 22.68 6.03 2.54
C GLN A 456 22.17 5.93 3.99
N SER A 457 21.16 6.73 4.35
CA SER A 457 20.53 6.70 5.67
C SER A 457 19.07 7.14 5.65
N ILE A 458 18.25 6.53 6.52
CA ILE A 458 16.83 6.82 6.67
C ILE A 458 16.40 6.69 8.13
N ASN A 459 15.42 7.49 8.55
CA ASN A 459 14.76 7.33 9.84
C ASN A 459 13.38 6.68 9.63
N TRP A 460 13.16 5.59 10.34
CA TRP A 460 11.86 4.93 10.40
C TRP A 460 11.48 4.69 11.85
N SER A 461 10.38 5.32 12.27
CA SER A 461 9.79 5.15 13.60
C SER A 461 10.78 5.39 14.75
N GLY A 462 11.71 6.35 14.58
CA GLY A 462 12.71 6.71 15.59
C GLY A 462 13.98 5.86 15.57
N ILE A 463 14.10 4.94 14.61
CA ILE A 463 15.31 4.15 14.36
C ILE A 463 15.94 4.67 13.07
N ARG A 464 17.19 5.10 13.14
CA ARG A 464 17.95 5.50 11.95
C ARG A 464 18.82 4.34 11.48
N TYR A 465 18.61 3.93 10.24
CA TYR A 465 19.38 2.91 9.56
C TYR A 465 20.38 3.56 8.62
N HIS A 466 21.59 3.00 8.57
CA HIS A 466 22.62 3.36 7.60
C HIS A 466 22.96 2.14 6.77
N LEU A 467 23.02 2.33 5.46
CA LEU A 467 23.43 1.29 4.53
C LEU A 467 24.92 1.45 4.17
N GLN A 468 25.59 0.32 4.02
CA GLN A 468 26.89 0.19 3.37
C GLN A 468 26.83 -1.05 2.47
N ASP A 469 27.20 -0.89 1.21
CA ASP A 469 27.14 -1.97 0.21
C ASP A 469 25.77 -2.67 0.14
N GLY A 470 24.69 -1.89 0.26
CA GLY A 470 23.31 -2.39 0.19
C GLY A 470 22.79 -3.04 1.46
N LYS A 471 23.60 -3.12 2.52
CA LYS A 471 23.28 -3.79 3.78
C LYS A 471 23.30 -2.81 4.93
N ILE A 472 22.47 -3.06 5.95
CA ILE A 472 22.49 -2.29 7.19
C ILE A 472 23.86 -2.49 7.87
N SER A 473 24.60 -1.40 8.02
CA SER A 473 25.91 -1.37 8.68
C SER A 473 25.87 -0.71 10.04
N LYS A 474 24.91 0.19 10.26
CA LYS A 474 24.75 0.90 11.53
C LYS A 474 23.27 1.18 11.83
N ILE A 475 22.90 0.99 13.09
CA ILE A 475 21.55 1.26 13.61
C ILE A 475 21.68 2.25 14.78
N GLU A 476 21.13 3.45 14.63
CA GLU A 476 21.08 4.45 15.69
C GLU A 476 19.66 4.54 16.25
N ARG A 477 19.51 4.32 17.56
CA ARG A 477 18.23 4.43 18.27
C ARG A 477 18.24 5.67 19.14
N SER A 478 17.39 6.65 18.82
CA SER A 478 17.26 7.83 19.66
C SER A 478 16.39 7.51 20.88
N LYS A 479 17.02 7.18 22.03
CA LYS A 479 16.31 7.07 23.32
C LYS A 479 15.57 8.39 23.61
N GLY A 480 14.24 8.39 23.47
CA GLY A 480 13.37 9.52 23.84
C GLY A 480 13.22 10.68 22.84
N LYS A 481 13.75 10.59 21.61
CA LYS A 481 13.60 11.64 20.56
C LYS A 481 13.01 11.13 19.23
N GLY A 482 12.44 9.92 19.21
CA GLY A 482 11.67 9.44 18.06
C GLY A 482 10.30 10.12 17.97
N PRO A 483 9.67 10.20 16.79
CA PRO A 483 8.31 10.70 16.69
C PRO A 483 7.38 9.83 17.55
N LYS A 484 6.52 10.47 18.36
CA LYS A 484 5.50 9.77 19.19
C LYS A 484 4.47 8.99 18.36
N TYR A 485 4.41 9.27 17.06
CA TYR A 485 3.49 8.70 16.09
C TYR A 485 4.28 8.07 14.95
N THR A 486 3.76 6.99 14.39
CA THR A 486 4.30 6.41 13.14
C THR A 486 4.13 7.42 12.01
N ASP A 487 4.98 7.36 10.97
CA ASP A 487 4.93 8.35 9.87
C ASP A 487 3.57 8.42 9.17
N LEU A 488 2.80 7.32 9.22
CA LEU A 488 1.43 7.18 8.70
C LEU A 488 0.33 7.29 9.78
N GLY A 489 0.67 7.37 11.08
CA GLY A 489 -0.29 7.44 12.18
C GLY A 489 -0.75 8.87 12.47
N GLY A 490 -2.05 9.10 12.63
CA GLY A 490 -2.59 10.43 12.92
C GLY A 490 -2.24 10.95 14.32
N LYS A 491 -2.18 12.28 14.49
CA LYS A 491 -1.92 12.93 15.80
C LYS A 491 -3.10 12.83 16.79
N HIS A 492 -4.32 12.60 16.32
CA HIS A 492 -5.53 12.68 17.14
C HIS A 492 -6.00 11.30 17.62
N LEU A 493 -5.35 10.79 18.67
CA LEU A 493 -5.74 9.54 19.37
C LEU A 493 -7.11 9.61 20.09
N TYR A 494 -7.77 10.77 20.09
CA TYR A 494 -9.15 10.93 20.53
C TYR A 494 -9.82 11.97 19.63
N GLY A 495 -10.85 11.54 18.90
CA GLY A 495 -11.72 12.43 18.13
C GLY A 495 -12.50 13.38 19.04
N LYS A 496 -11.87 14.47 19.48
CA LYS A 496 -12.58 15.72 19.81
C LYS A 496 -12.47 16.64 18.61
N LYS A 497 -13.32 16.43 17.60
CA LYS A 497 -13.78 17.55 16.78
C LYS A 497 -14.67 18.39 17.69
N GLY A 498 -14.31 19.65 17.88
CA GLY A 498 -15.05 20.59 18.71
C GLY A 498 -16.52 20.67 18.29
N SER A 499 -17.41 20.26 19.19
CA SER A 499 -18.79 20.72 19.21
C SER A 499 -18.84 21.95 20.13
N PRO A 500 -19.62 23.00 19.82
CA PRO A 500 -19.80 24.14 20.71
C PRO A 500 -20.34 23.66 22.06
N ASN A 501 -19.77 24.22 23.14
CA ASN A 501 -20.25 24.06 24.51
C ASN A 501 -21.73 24.43 24.58
N ASN A 502 -22.59 23.46 24.89
CA ASN A 502 -23.54 23.48 25.99
C ASN A 502 -24.47 22.25 25.90
N TYR A 503 -24.84 21.71 27.05
CA TYR A 503 -25.74 20.57 27.33
C TYR A 503 -25.10 19.22 27.75
N SER A 504 -24.86 19.20 29.06
CA SER A 504 -25.10 18.12 30.02
C SER A 504 -24.40 16.77 29.85
N PHE A 505 -23.37 16.65 30.69
CA PHE A 505 -22.65 15.53 31.29
C PHE A 505 -23.48 14.31 31.80
N LEU A 506 -24.78 14.20 31.48
CA LEU A 506 -25.66 13.13 31.99
C LEU A 506 -26.13 12.11 30.93
N ARG A 507 -25.54 12.10 29.72
CA ARG A 507 -25.89 11.15 28.66
C ARG A 507 -24.81 10.11 28.32
N SER A 508 -23.64 10.15 28.97
CA SER A 508 -22.53 9.21 28.70
C SER A 508 -22.54 7.95 29.57
N LEU A 509 -23.57 7.74 30.41
CA LEU A 509 -23.71 6.57 31.27
C LEU A 509 -24.82 5.59 30.82
N SER A 510 -25.47 5.80 29.67
CA SER A 510 -26.67 5.04 29.29
C SER A 510 -26.68 4.43 27.86
N ARG A 511 -25.52 4.12 27.26
CA ARG A 511 -25.47 3.37 25.97
C ARG A 511 -24.43 2.25 25.92
N SER A 512 -24.23 1.60 27.06
CA SER A 512 -23.90 0.18 27.11
C SER A 512 -25.22 -0.55 27.43
N TYR A 513 -25.55 -1.66 26.76
CA TYR A 513 -26.63 -2.64 27.05
C TYR A 513 -27.93 -2.78 26.21
N VAL A 514 -28.22 -2.04 25.13
CA VAL A 514 -29.50 -2.22 24.39
C VAL A 514 -29.21 -1.98 22.90
N GLU A 515 -29.15 -2.93 21.97
CA GLU A 515 -30.09 -4.03 21.67
C GLU A 515 -29.36 -5.25 21.07
N TRP A 516 -29.13 -6.25 21.92
CA TRP A 516 -29.26 -7.66 21.55
C TRP A 516 -30.75 -7.88 21.19
N ARG A 517 -31.06 -8.26 19.95
CA ARG A 517 -32.40 -8.75 19.59
C ARG A 517 -32.32 -10.10 18.89
N GLN A 518 -32.21 -11.14 19.70
CA GLN A 518 -32.82 -12.45 19.44
C GLN A 518 -33.51 -12.86 20.75
N PRO A 519 -34.85 -13.01 20.79
CA PRO A 519 -35.53 -13.48 21.97
C PRO A 519 -35.40 -15.01 22.03
N LYS A 520 -34.85 -15.54 23.14
CA LYS A 520 -34.95 -16.97 23.43
C LYS A 520 -35.88 -17.21 24.62
N LYS A 521 -36.83 -18.11 24.33
CA LYS A 521 -37.48 -19.09 25.21
C LYS A 521 -38.72 -18.68 25.99
N TYR A 522 -39.82 -19.33 25.63
CA TYR A 522 -40.68 -20.01 26.60
C TYR A 522 -40.46 -21.52 26.45
N ASP A 523 -40.26 -22.19 27.58
CA ASP A 523 -41.17 -23.27 28.03
C ASP A 523 -40.98 -23.48 29.54
N LEU A 524 -42.11 -23.28 30.23
CA LEU A 524 -42.49 -23.50 31.64
C LEU A 524 -41.79 -22.71 32.76
#